data_AF-A0AA37LGH5-F1
#
_entry.id   AF-A0AA37LGH5-F1
#
_cell.length_a   1.000
_cell.length_b   1.000
_cell.length_c   1.000
_cell.angle_alpha   90.00
_cell.angle_beta   90.00
_cell.angle_gamma   90.00
#
_symmetry.space_group_name_H-M   'P 1'
#
loop_
_entity.id
_entity.type
_entity.pdbx_description
1 polymer ?
#
loop_
_entity_poly.entity_id
_entity_poly.type
_entity_poly.pdbx_seq_one_letter_code
_entity_poly.pdbx_strand_id
1 'polypeptide(L)' 'MAIADVFDALSVRRPYKEPWPLDRVLATMRDGSGQHFDPRLLSRFLEIMPEILRLKAQWDAREERGDYQMGWVR' A
#
# COMPACT_ATOMS: atom_id res chain seq x y z
N MET A 1 -14.43 2.84 -1.77
CA MET A 1 -13.10 2.96 -2.41
C MET A 1 -12.36 1.65 -2.22
N ALA A 2 -11.53 1.24 -3.18
CA ALA A 2 -10.80 -0.03 -3.05
C ALA A 2 -9.73 0.07 -1.95
N ILE A 3 -9.62 -1.00 -1.15
CA ILE A 3 -8.68 -1.10 -0.02
C ILE A 3 -7.24 -0.88 -0.47
N ALA A 4 -6.88 -1.42 -1.63
CA ALA A 4 -5.54 -1.30 -2.21
C ALA A 4 -5.17 0.15 -2.54
N ASP A 5 -6.06 0.92 -3.17
CA ASP A 5 -5.81 2.32 -3.53
C ASP A 5 -5.55 3.18 -2.29
N VAL A 6 -6.32 2.96 -1.22
CA VAL A 6 -6.14 3.70 0.03
C VAL A 6 -4.83 3.33 0.71
N PHE A 7 -4.50 2.04 0.76
CA PHE A 7 -3.23 1.59 1.31
C PHE A 7 -2.05 2.21 0.55
N ASP A 8 -2.07 2.18 -0.79
CA ASP A 8 -1.03 2.76 -1.62
C ASP A 8 -0.89 4.28 -1.41
N ALA A 9 -2.01 5.00 -1.44
CA ALA A 9 -2.03 6.46 -1.24
C ALA A 9 -1.51 6.91 0.13
N LEU A 10 -1.61 6.06 1.16
CA LEU A 10 -1.14 6.34 2.51
C LEU A 10 0.27 5.82 2.79
N SER A 11 0.69 4.72 2.16
CA SER A 11 1.95 4.02 2.47
C SER A 11 3.09 4.28 1.48
N VAL A 12 2.81 4.87 0.31
CA VAL A 12 3.82 5.14 -0.71
C VAL A 12 4.35 6.57 -0.60
N ARG A 13 5.68 6.70 -0.74
CA ARG A 13 6.37 7.98 -0.79
C ARG A 13 6.06 8.68 -2.11
N ARG A 14 5.66 9.94 -2.05
CA ARG A 14 5.54 10.82 -3.22
C ARG A 14 6.56 11.95 -3.10
N PRO A 15 6.99 12.59 -4.20
CA PRO A 15 8.01 13.65 -4.17
C PRO A 15 7.68 14.80 -3.20
N TYR A 16 6.39 15.00 -2.93
CA TYR A 16 5.83 16.06 -2.10
C TYR A 16 5.17 15.56 -0.80
N LYS A 17 5.23 14.26 -0.50
CA LYS A 17 4.58 13.68 0.68
C LYS A 17 5.34 12.46 1.20
N GLU A 18 5.82 12.58 2.43
CA GLU A 18 6.35 11.45 3.20
C GLU A 18 5.23 10.40 3.42
N PRO A 19 5.54 9.10 3.27
CA PRO A 19 4.60 8.03 3.54
C PRO A 19 4.21 8.06 5.03
N TRP A 20 2.97 7.69 5.35
CA TRP A 20 2.60 7.53 6.75
C TRP A 20 3.28 6.29 7.34
N PRO A 21 3.61 6.30 8.65
CA PRO A 21 4.03 5.10 9.34
C PRO A 21 2.98 3.99 9.16
N LEU A 22 3.44 2.76 8.89
CA LEU A 22 2.55 1.63 8.62
C LEU A 22 1.48 1.46 9.71
N ASP A 23 1.85 1.56 10.98
CA ASP A 23 0.92 1.43 12.10
C ASP A 23 -0.23 2.44 12.03
N ARG A 24 0.07 3.68 11.59
CA ARG A 24 -0.94 4.72 11.39
C ARG A 24 -1.86 4.40 10.22
N VAL A 25 -1.32 3.87 9.12
CA VAL A 25 -2.11 3.42 7.97
C VAL A 25 -3.08 2.32 8.41
N LEU A 26 -2.57 1.30 9.10
CA LEU A 26 -3.36 0.16 9.56
C LEU A 26 -4.43 0.58 10.58
N ALA A 27 -4.10 1.47 11.53
CA ALA A 27 -5.07 2.02 12.46
C ALA A 27 -6.20 2.77 11.72
N THR A 28 -5.84 3.65 10.79
CA THR A 28 -6.81 4.41 9.98
C THR A 28 -7.73 3.48 9.17
N MET A 29 -7.18 2.41 8.58
CA MET A 29 -7.97 1.44 7.84
C MET A 29 -8.92 0.65 8.74
N ARG A 30 -8.48 0.27 9.94
CA ARG A 30 -9.32 -0.42 10.94
C ARG A 30 -10.45 0.45 11.42
N ASP A 31 -10.20 1.74 11.69
CA ASP A 31 -11.24 2.70 12.10
C ASP A 31 -12.31 2.90 11.02
N GLY A 32 -11.93 2.79 9.75
CA GLY A 32 -12.85 2.83 8.60
C GLY A 32 -13.60 1.52 8.33
N SER A 33 -13.35 0.43 9.08
CA SER A 33 -14.00 -0.87 8.90
C SER A 33 -15.51 -0.77 9.13
N GLY A 34 -16.30 -1.34 8.23
CA GLY A 34 -17.77 -1.33 8.31
C GLY A 34 -18.41 0.00 7.88
N GLN A 35 -17.61 1.04 7.62
CA GLN A 35 -18.08 2.34 7.11
C GLN A 35 -17.56 2.59 5.68
N HIS A 36 -16.24 2.61 5.52
CA HIS A 36 -15.58 2.87 4.24
C HIS A 36 -15.03 1.60 3.59
N PHE A 37 -14.80 0.56 4.40
CA PHE A 37 -14.27 -0.73 3.95
C PHE A 37 -15.21 -1.87 4.34
N ASP A 38 -15.35 -2.85 3.45
CA ASP A 38 -15.97 -4.13 3.80
C ASP A 38 -15.08 -4.84 4.85
N PRO A 39 -15.60 -5.16 6.05
CA PRO A 39 -14.82 -5.80 7.11
C PRO A 39 -14.18 -7.13 6.70
N ARG A 40 -14.86 -7.93 5.86
CA ARG A 40 -14.37 -9.22 5.39
C ARG A 40 -13.19 -9.05 4.45
N LEU A 41 -13.29 -8.09 3.53
CA LEU A 41 -12.19 -7.78 2.61
C LEU A 41 -11.01 -7.16 3.35
N LEU A 42 -11.26 -6.26 4.30
CA LEU A 42 -10.21 -5.67 5.12
C LEU A 42 -9.49 -6.73 5.96
N SER A 43 -10.21 -7.68 6.56
CA SER A 43 -9.58 -8.80 7.29
C SER A 43 -8.64 -9.59 6.40
N ARG A 44 -9.10 -10.00 5.21
CA ARG A 44 -8.27 -10.75 4.25
C ARG A 44 -7.06 -9.95 3.80
N PHE A 45 -7.23 -8.65 3.56
CA PHE A 45 -6.12 -7.77 3.20
C PHE A 45 -5.07 -7.67 4.31
N LEU A 46 -5.50 -7.56 5.57
CA LEU A 46 -4.61 -7.54 6.72
C LEU A 46 -3.89 -8.88 6.92
N GLU A 47 -4.54 -10.01 6.64
CA GLU A 47 -3.94 -11.36 6.69
C GLU A 47 -2.76 -11.50 5.72
N ILE A 48 -2.87 -10.94 4.50
CA ILE A 48 -1.82 -10.99 3.47
C ILE A 48 -0.83 -9.81 3.55
N MET A 49 -0.99 -8.91 4.52
CA MET A 49 -0.14 -7.72 4.68
C MET A 49 1.36 -8.02 4.69
N PRO A 50 1.87 -9.08 5.36
CA PRO A 50 3.30 -9.40 5.32
C PRO A 50 3.83 -9.63 3.91
N GLU A 51 3.03 -10.26 3.03
CA GLU A 51 3.40 -10.50 1.64
C GLU A 51 3.39 -9.21 0.82
N ILE A 52 2.39 -8.35 1.04
CA ILE A 52 2.32 -7.02 0.42
C ILE A 52 3.57 -6.20 0.77
N LEU A 53 3.96 -6.17 2.04
CA LEU A 53 5.16 -5.44 2.49
C LEU A 53 6.45 -6.01 1.88
N ARG A 54 6.54 -7.34 1.76
CA ARG A 54 7.67 -8.00 1.08
C ARG A 54 7.77 -7.58 -0.38
N LEU A 55 6.64 -7.55 -1.10
CA LEU A 55 6.59 -7.13 -2.50
C LEU A 55 6.92 -5.64 -2.64
N LYS A 56 6.36 -4.80 -1.77
CA LYS A 56 6.67 -3.37 -1.74
C LYS A 56 8.17 -3.11 -1.55
N ALA A 57 8.80 -3.77 -0.57
CA ALA A 57 10.24 -3.62 -0.35
C ALA A 57 11.08 -4.05 -1.56
N GLN A 58 10.67 -5.10 -2.27
CA GLN A 58 11.34 -5.53 -3.51
C GLN A 58 11.23 -4.50 -4.63
N TRP A 59 10.09 -3.83 -4.74
CA TRP A 59 9.85 -2.76 -5.71
C TRP A 59 10.60 -1.49 -5.35
N ASP A 60 10.55 -1.05 -4.09
CA ASP A 60 11.30 0.12 -3.60
C ASP A 60 12.81 -0.07 -3.89
N ALA A 61 13.34 -1.26 -3.59
CA ALA A 61 14.75 -1.58 -3.89
C ALA A 61 15.06 -1.63 -5.40
N ARG A 62 14.09 -1.93 -6.27
CA ARG A 62 14.27 -1.87 -7.74
C ARG A 62 14.29 -0.43 -8.24
N GLU A 63 13.41 0.42 -7.70
CA GLU A 63 13.37 1.85 -8.04
C GLU A 63 14.67 2.55 -7.62
N GLU A 64 15.20 2.25 -6.42
CA GLU A 64 16.49 2.77 -5.94
C GLU A 64 17.67 2.37 -6.84
N ARG A 65 17.62 1.18 -7.46
CA ARG A 65 18.64 0.73 -8.42
C ARG A 65 18.52 1.39 -9.79
N GLY A 66 17.42 2.09 -10.07
CA GLY A 66 17.17 2.70 -11.38
C GLY A 66 16.84 1.68 -12.49
N ASP A 67 16.43 0.45 -12.12
CA ASP A 67 16.03 -0.62 -13.04
C ASP A 67 14.62 -0.36 -13.63
N TYR A 68 14.39 0.82 -14.21
CA TYR A 68 13.13 1.16 -14.88
C TYR A 68 13.02 0.37 -16.19
N GLN A 69 12.28 -0.73 -16.20
CA GLN A 69 11.69 -1.25 -17.44
C GLN A 69 10.63 -0.25 -17.91
N MET A 70 11.03 0.72 -18.73
CA MET A 70 10.14 1.52 -19.56
C MET A 70 9.44 0.61 -20.58
N GLY A 71 8.40 -0.09 -20.12
CA GLY A 71 7.63 -1.08 -20.88
C GLY A 71 6.13 -0.84 -20.86
N TRP A 72 5.66 0.35 -20.49
CA TRP A 72 4.26 0.76 -20.61
C TRP A 72 4.07 1.74 -21.78
N VAL A 73 4.52 1.35 -22.98
CA VAL A 73 3.95 1.84 -24.24
C VAL A 73 4.02 0.70 -25.25
N ARG A 74 2.94 -0.07 -25.36
CA ARG A 74 2.39 -0.54 -26.63
C ARG A 74 0.87 -0.61 -26.51
#